data_AF-A0A024H9K1-F1
#
_entry.id   AF-A0A024H9K1-F1
#
_cell.length_a   1.000
_cell.length_b   1.000
_cell.length_c   1.000
_cell.angle_alpha   90.00
_cell.angle_beta   90.00
_cell.angle_gamma   90.00
#
_symmetry.space_group_name_H-M   'P 1'
#
loop_
_entity.id
_entity.type
_entity.pdbx_description
1 polymer ?
#
loop_
_entity_poly.entity_id
_entity_poly.type
_entity_poly.pdbx_seq_one_letter_code
_entity_poly.pdbx_strand_id
1 'polypeptide(L)'
;MPACVTKASSPAASTCSAGAARLHRNLLEIGKPNVIGSTLSAMEWVNLFALAVNEENAAGGRMVTAPTNGAAGIIPAVLHYYMRFNPDASDDDVVNYFLAAAAVGILCKKNASISGAEVGCQGEVGSACAMAAAGLAEVLGASPEQVENAAEIGLEHNLGLTCDPVGGLVQVPCIERNAIAAVKAINAAQMALRGDGQHFISLDQVIRTMRDTGADMHDKYKETSRGGLAVSSIEC
;
A
#
# COMPACT_ATOMS: atom_id res chain seq x y z
N MET A 1 -8.01 9.86 -7.36
CA MET A 1 -7.89 8.46 -6.92
C MET A 1 -8.96 7.57 -7.55
N PRO A 2 -10.28 7.84 -7.42
CA PRO A 2 -11.31 6.98 -8.04
C PRO A 2 -11.19 6.85 -9.55
N ALA A 3 -10.99 7.97 -10.26
CA ALA A 3 -10.79 7.97 -11.71
C ALA A 3 -9.58 7.14 -12.17
N CYS A 4 -8.54 7.01 -11.34
CA CYS A 4 -7.35 6.22 -11.65
C CYS A 4 -7.68 4.71 -11.59
N VAL A 5 -8.36 4.30 -10.51
CA VAL A 5 -8.87 2.93 -10.35
C VAL A 5 -9.86 2.58 -11.46
N THR A 6 -10.87 3.42 -11.71
CA THR A 6 -11.92 3.14 -12.71
C THR A 6 -11.37 3.09 -14.14
N LYS A 7 -10.44 3.98 -14.49
CA LYS A 7 -9.81 3.99 -15.81
C LYS A 7 -8.94 2.74 -16.02
N ALA A 8 -8.12 2.38 -15.05
CA ALA A 8 -7.19 1.26 -15.17
C ALA A 8 -7.85 -0.12 -14.99
N SER A 9 -9.01 -0.20 -14.33
CA SER A 9 -9.83 -1.42 -14.30
C SER A 9 -10.77 -1.57 -15.51
N SER A 10 -10.86 -0.57 -16.39
CA SER A 10 -11.78 -0.58 -17.54
C SER A 10 -11.28 -1.53 -18.65
N PRO A 11 -12.17 -2.30 -19.31
CA PRO A 11 -11.82 -3.13 -20.46
C PRO A 11 -11.22 -2.35 -21.65
N ALA A 12 -11.43 -1.03 -21.71
CA ALA A 12 -11.01 -0.16 -22.80
C ALA A 12 -9.59 0.44 -22.62
N ALA A 13 -8.88 0.15 -21.53
CA ALA A 13 -7.52 0.65 -21.31
C ALA A 13 -6.53 -0.07 -22.26
N SER A 14 -6.14 0.61 -23.34
CA SER A 14 -5.61 -0.02 -24.55
C SER A 14 -4.09 0.08 -24.77
N THR A 15 -3.27 0.51 -23.81
CA THR A 15 -1.83 0.68 -24.09
C THR A 15 -0.83 0.25 -23.00
N CYS A 16 -1.22 -0.04 -21.75
CA CYS A 16 -0.26 -0.48 -20.71
C CYS A 16 -0.82 -1.39 -19.59
N SER A 17 -2.09 -1.82 -19.62
CA SER A 17 -2.78 -2.41 -18.46
C SER A 17 -3.20 -3.87 -18.66
N ALA A 18 -2.28 -4.73 -19.10
CA ALA A 18 -2.63 -6.13 -19.39
C ALA A 18 -2.98 -6.94 -18.12
N GLY A 19 -2.40 -6.60 -16.96
CA GLY A 19 -2.59 -7.31 -15.70
C GLY A 19 -3.92 -6.98 -15.04
N ALA A 20 -4.14 -5.70 -14.71
CA ALA A 20 -5.35 -5.25 -14.00
C ALA A 20 -6.63 -5.47 -14.84
N ALA A 21 -6.64 -5.11 -16.12
CA ALA A 21 -7.83 -5.28 -16.96
C ALA A 21 -8.20 -6.76 -17.15
N ARG A 22 -7.20 -7.65 -17.24
CA ARG A 22 -7.43 -9.10 -17.30
C ARG A 22 -7.96 -9.63 -15.97
N LEU A 23 -7.37 -9.22 -14.84
CA LEU A 23 -7.84 -9.61 -13.52
C LEU A 23 -9.29 -9.14 -13.29
N HIS A 24 -9.63 -7.92 -13.69
CA HIS A 24 -11.00 -7.42 -13.59
C HIS A 24 -12.01 -8.29 -14.35
N ARG A 25 -11.71 -8.65 -15.61
CA ARG A 25 -12.55 -9.58 -16.38
C ARG A 25 -12.69 -10.94 -15.68
N ASN A 26 -11.58 -11.50 -15.21
CA ASN A 26 -11.59 -12.78 -14.50
C ASN A 26 -12.42 -12.73 -13.20
N LEU A 27 -12.45 -11.60 -12.49
CA LEU A 27 -13.25 -11.44 -11.26
C LEU A 27 -14.75 -11.27 -11.53
N LEU A 28 -15.13 -10.79 -12.73
CA LEU A 28 -16.51 -10.72 -13.17
C LEU A 28 -17.01 -12.05 -13.72
N GLU A 29 -16.13 -12.79 -14.41
CA GLU A 29 -16.39 -14.13 -14.91
C GLU A 29 -16.20 -15.15 -13.78
N ILE A 30 -17.23 -15.31 -12.93
CA ILE A 30 -17.21 -16.27 -11.82
C ILE A 30 -17.08 -17.71 -12.38
N GLY A 31 -15.83 -18.16 -12.56
CA GLY A 31 -15.50 -19.55 -12.87
C GLY A 31 -15.66 -20.46 -11.66
N LYS A 32 -14.98 -21.61 -11.64
CA LYS A 32 -14.80 -22.41 -10.41
C LYS A 32 -13.60 -21.87 -9.64
N PRO A 33 -13.78 -21.01 -8.60
CA PRO A 33 -12.66 -20.50 -7.84
C PRO A 33 -11.95 -21.64 -7.12
N ASN A 34 -10.63 -21.51 -6.99
CA ASN A 34 -9.85 -22.34 -6.06
C ASN A 34 -10.13 -21.89 -4.60
N VAL A 35 -9.46 -22.52 -3.62
CA VAL A 35 -9.67 -22.22 -2.19
C VAL A 35 -9.43 -20.74 -1.86
N ILE A 36 -8.45 -20.09 -2.49
CA ILE A 36 -8.15 -18.67 -2.27
C ILE A 36 -9.28 -17.80 -2.82
N GLY A 37 -9.68 -18.03 -4.08
CA GLY A 37 -10.76 -17.26 -4.71
C GLY A 37 -12.12 -17.44 -4.03
N SER A 38 -12.36 -18.57 -3.36
CA SER A 38 -13.61 -18.80 -2.64
C SER A 38 -13.63 -18.23 -1.22
N THR A 39 -12.48 -18.15 -0.55
CA THR A 39 -12.39 -17.70 0.86
C THR A 39 -11.89 -16.26 1.03
N LEU A 40 -11.17 -15.73 0.04
CA LEU A 40 -10.53 -14.41 0.06
C LEU A 40 -10.92 -13.57 -1.17
N SER A 41 -12.11 -13.78 -1.74
CA SER A 41 -12.58 -13.10 -2.96
C SER A 41 -12.47 -11.57 -2.88
N ALA A 42 -12.73 -10.97 -1.72
CA ALA A 42 -12.61 -9.52 -1.53
C ALA A 42 -11.14 -9.03 -1.64
N MET A 43 -10.16 -9.88 -1.29
CA MET A 43 -8.74 -9.55 -1.41
C MET A 43 -8.28 -9.49 -2.88
N GLU A 44 -8.93 -10.25 -3.77
CA GLU A 44 -8.63 -10.15 -5.21
C GLU A 44 -9.04 -8.79 -5.79
N TRP A 45 -10.10 -8.17 -5.25
CA TRP A 45 -10.49 -6.81 -5.59
C TRP A 45 -9.47 -5.78 -5.07
N VAL A 46 -8.95 -5.97 -3.85
CA VAL A 46 -7.89 -5.11 -3.29
C VAL A 46 -6.64 -5.16 -4.18
N ASN A 47 -6.22 -6.36 -4.58
CA ASN A 47 -5.11 -6.55 -5.52
C ASN A 47 -5.40 -5.86 -6.84
N LEU A 48 -6.59 -6.04 -7.42
CA LEU A 48 -6.99 -5.35 -8.64
C LEU A 48 -6.86 -3.83 -8.52
N PHE A 49 -7.38 -3.23 -7.45
CA PHE A 49 -7.35 -1.77 -7.28
C PHE A 49 -5.91 -1.25 -7.18
N ALA A 50 -5.04 -1.92 -6.40
CA ALA A 50 -3.64 -1.52 -6.27
C ALA A 50 -2.88 -1.67 -7.59
N LEU A 51 -3.04 -2.80 -8.28
CA LEU A 51 -2.44 -3.06 -9.59
C LEU A 51 -2.87 -2.01 -10.61
N ALA A 52 -4.17 -1.71 -10.68
CA ALA A 52 -4.72 -0.73 -11.60
C ALA A 52 -4.06 0.65 -11.44
N VAL A 53 -3.91 1.11 -10.20
CA VAL A 53 -3.29 2.42 -9.92
C VAL A 53 -1.80 2.42 -10.27
N ASN A 54 -1.06 1.37 -9.91
CA ASN A 54 0.37 1.32 -10.19
C ASN A 54 0.71 1.03 -11.67
N GLU A 55 -0.15 0.33 -12.40
CA GLU A 55 -0.03 0.20 -13.86
C GLU A 55 -0.28 1.55 -14.56
N GLU A 56 -1.27 2.35 -14.12
CA GLU A 56 -1.48 3.71 -14.64
C GLU A 56 -0.27 4.62 -14.33
N ASN A 57 0.35 4.49 -13.15
CA ASN A 57 1.59 5.19 -12.83
C ASN A 57 2.73 4.81 -13.80
N ALA A 58 2.94 3.51 -14.03
CA ALA A 58 3.96 3.01 -14.95
C ALA A 58 3.72 3.46 -16.40
N ALA A 59 2.46 3.68 -16.78
CA ALA A 59 2.05 4.17 -18.09
C ALA A 59 2.20 5.70 -18.26
N GLY A 60 2.67 6.43 -17.22
CA GLY A 60 2.77 7.90 -17.25
C GLY A 60 1.41 8.60 -17.13
N GLY A 61 0.42 7.92 -16.55
CA GLY A 61 -0.91 8.46 -16.30
C GLY A 61 -0.96 9.49 -15.19
N ARG A 62 -2.17 9.99 -14.88
CA ARG A 62 -2.36 11.00 -13.83
C ARG A 62 -2.39 10.33 -12.45
N MET A 63 -1.48 10.76 -11.59
CA MET A 63 -1.31 10.18 -10.26
C MET A 63 -1.61 11.17 -9.13
N VAL A 64 -1.96 10.61 -7.97
CA VAL A 64 -2.00 11.32 -6.68
C VAL A 64 -1.02 10.59 -5.78
N THR A 65 -0.09 11.33 -5.18
CA THR A 65 0.93 10.75 -4.30
C THR A 65 0.30 10.25 -3.00
N ALA A 66 0.77 9.09 -2.51
CA ALA A 66 0.24 8.51 -1.27
C ALA A 66 1.24 7.57 -0.55
N PRO A 67 2.37 8.06 0.00
CA PRO A 67 2.84 9.44 -0.03
C PRO A 67 3.75 9.75 -1.23
N THR A 68 4.12 8.75 -2.02
CA THR A 68 4.88 8.90 -3.28
C THR A 68 4.11 8.30 -4.46
N ASN A 69 4.60 8.48 -5.69
CA ASN A 69 4.02 7.83 -6.86
C ASN A 69 4.22 6.31 -6.82
N GLY A 70 5.35 5.83 -6.27
CA GLY A 70 5.65 4.41 -6.17
C GLY A 70 4.73 3.65 -5.22
N ALA A 71 4.18 4.33 -4.21
CA ALA A 71 3.25 3.77 -3.21
C ALA A 71 1.77 4.18 -3.44
N ALA A 72 1.46 4.80 -4.59
CA ALA A 72 0.18 5.47 -4.81
C ALA A 72 -1.05 4.52 -4.84
N GLY A 73 -0.86 3.22 -5.00
CA GLY A 73 -1.96 2.25 -5.11
C GLY A 73 -2.56 1.81 -3.78
N ILE A 74 -1.81 1.91 -2.68
CA ILE A 74 -2.21 1.33 -1.38
C ILE A 74 -3.41 2.04 -0.78
N ILE A 75 -3.29 3.36 -0.58
CA ILE A 75 -4.35 4.20 0.00
C ILE A 75 -5.68 4.09 -0.76
N PRO A 76 -5.73 4.24 -2.10
CA PRO A 76 -6.98 4.07 -2.82
C PRO A 76 -7.48 2.63 -2.85
N ALA A 77 -6.63 1.60 -2.89
CA ALA A 77 -7.09 0.22 -2.88
C ALA A 77 -7.85 -0.14 -1.59
N VAL A 78 -7.32 0.27 -0.43
CA VAL A 78 -7.95 0.03 0.86
C VAL A 78 -9.23 0.84 1.02
N LEU A 79 -9.23 2.12 0.61
CA LEU A 79 -10.44 2.94 0.63
C LEU A 79 -11.53 2.37 -0.29
N HIS A 80 -11.18 1.98 -1.52
CA HIS A 80 -12.15 1.38 -2.45
C HIS A 80 -12.69 0.05 -1.96
N TYR A 81 -11.89 -0.74 -1.25
CA TYR A 81 -12.37 -1.94 -0.57
C TYR A 81 -13.45 -1.59 0.47
N TYR A 82 -13.17 -0.63 1.37
CA TYR A 82 -14.15 -0.19 2.36
C TYR A 82 -15.44 0.32 1.69
N MET A 83 -15.32 1.26 0.74
CA MET A 83 -16.48 1.84 0.05
C MET A 83 -17.28 0.82 -0.77
N ARG A 84 -16.66 -0.26 -1.24
CA ARG A 84 -17.33 -1.29 -2.06
C ARG A 84 -18.03 -2.34 -1.21
N PHE A 85 -17.45 -2.72 -0.08
CA PHE A 85 -17.89 -3.87 0.71
C PHE A 85 -18.59 -3.49 2.02
N ASN A 86 -18.54 -2.21 2.44
CA ASN A 86 -19.35 -1.70 3.52
C ASN A 86 -20.63 -1.02 2.95
N PRO A 87 -21.84 -1.58 3.18
CA PRO A 87 -23.09 -0.99 2.69
C PRO A 87 -23.41 0.37 3.32
N ASP A 88 -22.85 0.66 4.50
CA ASP A 88 -23.09 1.88 5.27
C ASP A 88 -22.02 2.97 5.00
N ALA A 89 -21.12 2.73 4.04
CA ALA A 89 -20.04 3.67 3.72
C ALA A 89 -20.57 5.03 3.23
N SER A 90 -19.97 6.11 3.73
CA SER A 90 -20.38 7.49 3.45
C SER A 90 -19.23 8.38 2.96
N ASP A 91 -19.57 9.57 2.43
CA ASP A 91 -18.56 10.56 2.05
C ASP A 91 -17.78 11.11 3.27
N ASP A 92 -18.40 11.12 4.46
CA ASP A 92 -17.73 11.51 5.71
C ASP A 92 -16.65 10.48 6.09
N ASP A 93 -16.87 9.19 5.80
CA ASP A 93 -15.85 8.16 6.02
C ASP A 93 -14.62 8.40 5.14
N VAL A 94 -14.81 8.86 3.90
CA VAL A 94 -13.68 9.21 3.02
C VAL A 94 -12.83 10.31 3.67
N VAL A 95 -13.47 11.32 4.26
CA VAL A 95 -12.77 12.41 4.96
C VAL A 95 -12.01 11.87 6.18
N ASN A 96 -12.68 11.11 7.05
CA ASN A 96 -12.07 10.54 8.26
C ASN A 96 -10.90 9.61 7.92
N TYR A 97 -11.05 8.75 6.92
CA TYR A 97 -10.00 7.88 6.40
C TYR A 97 -8.75 8.68 6.01
N PHE A 98 -8.92 9.76 5.24
CA PHE A 98 -7.78 10.59 4.81
C PHE A 98 -7.17 11.40 5.96
N LEU A 99 -7.95 11.85 6.94
CA LEU A 99 -7.44 12.58 8.10
C LEU A 99 -6.57 11.68 8.98
N ALA A 100 -7.02 10.46 9.30
CA ALA A 100 -6.24 9.48 10.05
C ALA A 100 -4.98 9.05 9.28
N ALA A 101 -5.14 8.74 7.98
CA ALA A 101 -4.00 8.43 7.11
C ALA A 101 -2.97 9.57 7.06
N ALA A 102 -3.42 10.82 6.95
CA ALA A 102 -2.54 11.98 6.93
C ALA A 102 -1.82 12.18 8.27
N ALA A 103 -2.49 11.97 9.40
CA ALA A 103 -1.88 12.07 10.73
C ALA A 103 -0.69 11.10 10.86
N VAL A 104 -0.87 9.84 10.48
CA VAL A 104 0.22 8.84 10.46
C VAL A 104 1.32 9.21 9.47
N GLY A 105 0.96 9.68 8.28
CA GLY A 105 1.92 10.15 7.28
C GLY A 105 2.80 11.31 7.79
N ILE A 106 2.21 12.23 8.57
CA ILE A 106 2.93 13.32 9.24
C ILE A 106 3.92 12.77 10.27
N LEU A 107 3.52 11.79 11.09
CA LEU A 107 4.40 11.16 12.07
C LEU A 107 5.60 10.48 11.39
N CYS A 108 5.36 9.68 10.34
CA CYS A 108 6.43 9.03 9.57
C CYS A 108 7.38 10.06 8.95
N LYS A 109 6.87 11.12 8.32
CA LYS A 109 7.71 12.16 7.69
C LYS A 109 8.51 12.95 8.71
N LYS A 110 7.90 13.32 9.85
CA LYS A 110 8.52 14.20 10.85
C LYS A 110 9.61 13.48 11.65
N ASN A 111 9.39 12.20 11.97
CA ASN A 111 10.25 11.45 12.88
C ASN A 111 11.23 10.51 12.15
N ALA A 112 11.07 10.32 10.84
CA ALA A 112 11.94 9.50 10.00
C ALA A 112 12.02 10.09 8.57
N SER A 113 11.52 9.38 7.56
CA SER A 113 11.35 9.87 6.19
C SER A 113 10.28 9.06 5.47
N ILE A 114 9.78 9.62 4.37
CA ILE A 114 8.90 8.95 3.40
C ILE A 114 9.59 8.70 2.05
N SER A 115 10.90 8.99 1.95
CA SER A 115 11.66 8.94 0.70
C SER A 115 12.38 7.60 0.54
N GLY A 116 12.18 6.95 -0.62
CA GLY A 116 12.91 5.74 -1.00
C GLY A 116 14.42 5.94 -1.05
N ALA A 117 14.85 7.14 -1.45
CA ALA A 117 16.25 7.55 -1.49
C ALA A 117 16.90 7.74 -0.10
N GLU A 118 16.12 7.95 0.96
CA GLU A 118 16.65 8.21 2.31
C GLU A 118 16.60 6.97 3.19
N VAL A 119 15.46 6.27 3.18
CA VAL A 119 15.19 5.16 4.10
C VAL A 119 14.77 3.87 3.39
N GLY A 120 14.84 3.80 2.07
CA GLY A 120 14.35 2.66 1.30
C GLY A 120 12.82 2.63 1.17
N CYS A 121 12.29 1.57 0.57
CA CYS A 121 10.88 1.46 0.22
C CYS A 121 9.98 1.29 1.45
N GLN A 122 10.55 0.97 2.62
CA GLN A 122 9.85 1.08 3.91
C GLN A 122 9.32 2.51 4.16
N GLY A 123 10.03 3.55 3.69
CA GLY A 123 9.56 4.94 3.80
C GLY A 123 8.40 5.24 2.86
N GLU A 124 8.30 4.58 1.72
CA GLU A 124 7.25 4.82 0.74
C GLU A 124 6.06 3.87 0.94
N VAL A 125 6.27 2.58 0.63
CA VAL A 125 5.27 1.52 0.73
C VAL A 125 4.95 1.20 2.18
N GLY A 126 5.94 1.19 3.07
CA GLY A 126 5.71 0.95 4.50
C GLY A 126 4.89 2.07 5.13
N SER A 127 5.25 3.33 4.90
CA SER A 127 4.44 4.47 5.35
C SER A 127 3.03 4.45 4.75
N ALA A 128 2.86 4.18 3.45
CA ALA A 128 1.54 4.07 2.83
C ALA A 128 0.69 2.94 3.43
N CYS A 129 1.31 1.80 3.78
CA CYS A 129 0.67 0.69 4.47
C CYS A 129 0.16 1.11 5.85
N ALA A 130 1.01 1.78 6.64
CA ALA A 130 0.64 2.31 7.96
C ALA A 130 -0.48 3.36 7.88
N MET A 131 -0.38 4.28 6.92
CA MET A 131 -1.40 5.30 6.66
C MET A 131 -2.75 4.68 6.30
N ALA A 132 -2.76 3.67 5.43
CA ALA A 132 -3.99 2.98 5.02
C ALA A 132 -4.59 2.14 6.15
N ALA A 133 -3.75 1.50 6.98
CA ALA A 133 -4.19 0.73 8.12
C ALA A 133 -4.88 1.62 9.17
N ALA A 134 -4.29 2.77 9.50
CA ALA A 134 -4.89 3.75 10.39
C ALA A 134 -6.20 4.33 9.83
N GLY A 135 -6.20 4.73 8.55
CA GLY A 135 -7.41 5.21 7.89
C GLY A 135 -8.54 4.19 7.96
N LEU A 136 -8.25 2.92 7.70
CA LEU A 136 -9.27 1.86 7.75
C LEU A 136 -9.73 1.58 9.18
N ALA A 137 -8.83 1.58 10.16
CA ALA A 137 -9.19 1.41 11.57
C ALA A 137 -10.13 2.53 12.04
N GLU A 138 -9.82 3.78 11.70
CA GLU A 138 -10.64 4.96 12.02
C GLU A 138 -12.08 4.80 11.53
N VAL A 139 -12.28 4.51 10.23
CA VAL A 139 -13.63 4.37 9.66
C VAL A 139 -14.37 3.11 10.10
N LEU A 140 -13.67 2.16 10.72
CA LEU A 140 -14.27 0.99 11.36
C LEU A 140 -14.59 1.21 12.85
N GLY A 141 -14.41 2.44 13.36
CA GLY A 141 -14.76 2.81 14.73
C GLY A 141 -13.73 2.40 15.79
N ALA A 142 -12.46 2.28 15.39
CA ALA A 142 -11.36 2.02 16.32
C ALA A 142 -11.18 3.16 17.34
N SER A 143 -10.65 2.85 18.53
CA SER A 143 -10.12 3.87 19.43
C SER A 143 -8.81 4.46 18.89
N PRO A 144 -8.37 5.65 19.38
CA PRO A 144 -7.07 6.21 19.00
C PRO A 144 -5.89 5.24 19.18
N GLU A 145 -5.91 4.46 20.27
CA GLU A 145 -4.87 3.45 20.55
C GLU A 145 -4.90 2.32 19.51
N GLN A 146 -6.08 1.87 19.10
CA GLN A 146 -6.22 0.88 18.02
C GLN A 146 -5.82 1.45 16.65
N VAL A 147 -6.05 2.73 16.38
CA VAL A 147 -5.58 3.40 15.16
C VAL A 147 -4.05 3.44 15.13
N GLU A 148 -3.41 3.80 16.24
CA GLU A 148 -1.95 3.74 16.36
C GLU A 148 -1.43 2.31 16.22
N ASN A 149 -2.11 1.32 16.80
CA ASN A 149 -1.73 -0.09 16.67
C ASN A 149 -1.85 -0.61 15.23
N ALA A 150 -2.91 -0.22 14.50
CA ALA A 150 -3.04 -0.57 13.09
C ALA A 150 -1.90 0.02 12.24
N ALA A 151 -1.56 1.31 12.48
CA ALA A 151 -0.44 1.96 11.81
C ALA A 151 0.90 1.28 12.13
N GLU A 152 1.09 0.93 13.40
CA GLU A 152 2.29 0.29 13.92
C GLU A 152 2.53 -1.07 13.26
N ILE A 153 1.55 -1.98 13.29
CA ILE A 153 1.61 -3.28 12.59
C ILE A 153 1.84 -3.07 11.08
N GLY A 154 1.15 -2.10 10.49
CA GLY A 154 1.28 -1.75 9.07
C GLY A 154 2.71 -1.34 8.70
N LEU A 155 3.39 -0.57 9.54
CA LEU A 155 4.77 -0.15 9.32
C LEU A 155 5.77 -1.26 9.65
N GLU A 156 5.56 -1.97 10.77
CA GLU A 156 6.43 -3.03 11.28
C GLU A 156 6.68 -4.09 10.21
N HIS A 157 5.62 -4.55 9.56
CA HIS A 157 5.68 -5.56 8.49
C HIS A 157 6.34 -5.09 7.19
N ASN A 158 6.90 -3.89 7.15
CA ASN A 158 7.66 -3.35 6.03
C ASN A 158 9.07 -2.86 6.42
N LEU A 159 9.48 -2.99 7.69
CA LEU A 159 10.83 -2.60 8.12
C LEU A 159 11.93 -3.37 7.37
N GLY A 160 12.99 -2.67 7.00
CA GLY A 160 14.13 -3.19 6.22
C GLY A 160 13.89 -3.26 4.71
N LEU A 161 12.72 -2.86 4.21
CA LEU A 161 12.42 -2.96 2.79
C LEU A 161 13.26 -1.95 1.97
N THR A 162 14.16 -2.47 1.14
CA THR A 162 15.05 -1.71 0.25
C THR A 162 14.29 -1.14 -0.97
N CYS A 163 14.83 -0.08 -1.58
CA CYS A 163 14.25 0.54 -2.79
C CYS A 163 15.22 0.39 -3.96
N ASP A 164 15.11 -0.71 -4.70
CA ASP A 164 16.04 -0.98 -5.80
C ASP A 164 15.37 -1.76 -6.94
N PRO A 165 14.50 -1.07 -7.70
CA PRO A 165 13.64 -1.72 -8.68
C PRO A 165 14.38 -2.09 -9.96
N VAL A 166 13.85 -3.09 -10.66
CA VAL A 166 14.38 -3.59 -11.94
C VAL A 166 14.42 -2.46 -12.97
N GLY A 167 15.60 -2.25 -13.57
CA GLY A 167 15.82 -1.20 -14.56
C GLY A 167 15.63 0.23 -14.05
N GLY A 168 15.53 0.44 -12.72
CA GLY A 168 15.19 1.74 -12.14
C GLY A 168 13.76 2.19 -12.41
N LEU A 169 12.88 1.28 -12.84
CA LEU A 169 11.51 1.58 -13.22
C LEU A 169 10.54 1.33 -12.07
N VAL A 170 9.50 2.15 -11.94
CA VAL A 170 8.43 1.97 -10.96
C VAL A 170 7.44 0.89 -11.43
N GLN A 171 7.96 -0.33 -11.64
CA GLN A 171 7.24 -1.48 -12.14
C GLN A 171 7.49 -2.69 -11.23
N VAL A 172 8.67 -3.29 -11.30
CA VAL A 172 9.06 -4.44 -10.50
C VAL A 172 10.10 -4.03 -9.46
N PRO A 173 9.90 -4.25 -8.15
CA PRO A 173 8.77 -4.93 -7.50
C PRO A 173 7.64 -3.98 -7.04
N CYS A 174 7.60 -2.74 -7.53
CA CYS A 174 6.73 -1.68 -7.03
C CYS A 174 5.24 -2.02 -7.15
N ILE A 175 4.83 -2.61 -8.26
CA ILE A 175 3.43 -2.95 -8.55
C ILE A 175 2.90 -3.98 -7.54
N GLU A 176 3.59 -5.12 -7.38
CA GLU A 176 3.17 -6.16 -6.42
C GLU A 176 3.33 -5.72 -4.96
N ARG A 177 4.30 -4.85 -4.66
CA ARG A 177 4.43 -4.26 -3.31
C ARG A 177 3.20 -3.48 -2.91
N ASN A 178 2.55 -2.75 -3.82
CA ASN A 178 1.32 -2.02 -3.51
C ASN A 178 0.15 -2.97 -3.22
N ALA A 179 0.00 -4.04 -4.01
CA ALA A 179 -1.03 -5.05 -3.77
C ALA A 179 -0.84 -5.74 -2.41
N ILE A 180 0.36 -6.23 -2.13
CA ILE A 180 0.70 -6.90 -0.86
C ILE A 180 0.54 -5.94 0.32
N ALA A 181 0.99 -4.70 0.21
CA ALA A 181 0.88 -3.71 1.29
C ALA A 181 -0.58 -3.31 1.56
N ALA A 182 -1.43 -3.20 0.54
CA ALA A 182 -2.86 -2.96 0.75
C ALA A 182 -3.52 -4.12 1.54
N VAL A 183 -3.15 -5.37 1.24
CA VAL A 183 -3.60 -6.54 2.01
C VAL A 183 -3.10 -6.50 3.45
N LYS A 184 -1.80 -6.18 3.65
CA LYS A 184 -1.22 -6.02 4.99
C LYS A 184 -1.96 -4.93 5.79
N ALA A 185 -2.28 -3.80 5.18
CA ALA A 185 -3.00 -2.70 5.84
C ALA A 185 -4.39 -3.12 6.34
N ILE A 186 -5.15 -3.86 5.51
CA ILE A 186 -6.45 -4.41 5.92
C ILE A 186 -6.30 -5.38 7.08
N ASN A 187 -5.31 -6.29 7.00
CA ASN A 187 -5.08 -7.25 8.06
C ASN A 187 -4.58 -6.59 9.36
N ALA A 188 -3.75 -5.54 9.26
CA ALA A 188 -3.28 -4.76 10.39
C ALA A 188 -4.43 -4.06 11.12
N ALA A 189 -5.33 -3.39 10.38
CA ALA A 189 -6.54 -2.81 10.96
C ALA A 189 -7.43 -3.88 11.64
N GLN A 190 -7.61 -5.03 10.99
CA GLN A 190 -8.40 -6.13 11.55
C GLN A 190 -7.77 -6.71 12.83
N MET A 191 -6.44 -6.81 12.90
CA MET A 191 -5.74 -7.26 14.11
C MET A 191 -5.90 -6.26 15.25
N ALA A 192 -5.72 -4.96 14.97
CA ALA A 192 -5.87 -3.90 15.97
C ALA A 192 -7.29 -3.82 16.53
N LEU A 193 -8.31 -3.91 15.68
CA LEU A 193 -9.73 -3.92 16.08
C LEU A 193 -10.12 -5.12 16.95
N ARG A 194 -9.45 -6.27 16.78
CA ARG A 194 -9.65 -7.47 17.60
C ARG A 194 -8.88 -7.43 18.92
N GLY A 195 -7.86 -6.58 19.00
CA GLY A 195 -7.13 -6.29 20.22
C GLY A 195 -7.78 -5.18 21.03
N ASP A 196 -7.16 -4.83 22.14
CA ASP A 196 -7.53 -3.71 23.02
C ASP A 196 -6.71 -2.45 22.74
N GLY A 197 -5.95 -2.42 21.64
CA GLY A 197 -5.02 -1.36 21.31
C GLY A 197 -3.72 -1.39 22.13
N GLN A 198 -3.50 -2.39 22.99
CA GLN A 198 -2.21 -2.55 23.65
C GLN A 198 -1.22 -3.28 22.75
N HIS A 199 -0.03 -2.71 22.68
CA HIS A 199 1.05 -3.18 21.85
C HIS A 199 2.35 -3.04 22.63
N PHE A 200 3.14 -4.12 22.60
CA PHE A 200 4.43 -4.17 23.30
C PHE A 200 5.44 -3.20 22.66
N ILE A 201 5.28 -2.94 21.36
CA ILE A 201 6.04 -1.98 20.58
C ILE A 201 5.09 -0.85 20.17
N SER A 202 5.45 0.38 20.52
CA SER A 202 4.71 1.59 20.13
C SER A 202 5.00 2.02 18.70
N LEU A 203 4.08 2.76 18.09
CA LEU A 203 4.28 3.36 16.76
C LEU A 203 5.56 4.20 16.69
N ASP A 204 5.86 4.98 17.74
CA ASP A 204 7.10 5.76 17.84
C ASP A 204 8.37 4.91 17.82
N GLN A 205 8.34 3.71 18.42
CA GLN A 205 9.45 2.78 18.34
C GLN A 205 9.62 2.26 16.92
N VAL A 206 8.53 1.87 16.25
CA VAL A 206 8.60 1.37 14.87
C VAL A 206 9.08 2.46 13.90
N ILE A 207 8.62 3.71 14.03
CA ILE A 207 9.10 4.83 13.19
C ILE A 207 10.58 5.11 13.44
N ARG A 208 11.04 5.06 14.70
CA ARG A 208 12.47 5.18 15.01
C ARG A 208 13.27 4.04 14.39
N THR A 209 12.79 2.81 14.49
CA THR A 209 13.42 1.65 13.84
C THR A 209 13.49 1.83 12.33
N MET A 210 12.45 2.37 11.68
CA MET A 210 12.49 2.69 10.25
C MET A 210 13.61 3.69 9.94
N ARG A 211 13.72 4.78 10.69
CA ARG A 211 14.78 5.78 10.52
C ARG A 211 16.17 5.15 10.67
N ASP A 212 16.38 4.43 11.76
CA ASP A 212 17.69 3.89 12.11
C ASP A 212 18.10 2.80 11.09
N THR A 213 17.17 1.91 10.72
CA THR A 213 17.37 0.92 9.63
C THR A 213 17.67 1.59 8.29
N GLY A 214 17.04 2.73 8.00
CA GLY A 214 17.30 3.51 6.79
C GLY A 214 18.70 4.15 6.79
N ALA A 215 19.17 4.62 7.94
CA ALA A 215 20.53 5.13 8.11
C ALA A 215 21.58 4.02 7.93
N ASP A 216 21.30 2.82 8.45
CA ASP A 216 22.17 1.64 8.31
C ASP A 216 22.11 1.02 6.90
N MET A 217 21.07 1.34 6.12
CA MET A 217 20.92 0.84 4.77
C MET A 217 22.04 1.38 3.87
N HIS A 218 22.83 0.47 3.30
CA HIS A 218 23.88 0.83 2.35
C HIS A 218 23.28 1.54 1.13
N ASP A 219 23.91 2.63 0.68
CA ASP A 219 23.37 3.51 -0.38
C ASP A 219 22.96 2.80 -1.67
N LYS A 220 23.64 1.71 -2.06
CA LYS A 220 23.31 0.92 -3.25
C LYS A 220 21.97 0.19 -3.16
N TYR A 221 21.38 0.05 -1.97
CA TYR A 221 20.08 -0.58 -1.73
C TYR A 221 18.96 0.45 -1.48
N LYS A 222 19.30 1.74 -1.49
CA LYS A 222 18.35 2.85 -1.64
C LYS A 222 18.11 3.08 -3.13
N GLU A 223 17.23 4.03 -3.45
CA GLU A 223 16.73 4.37 -4.79
C GLU A 223 17.83 4.85 -5.76
N THR A 224 18.74 3.94 -6.13
CA THR A 224 19.94 4.21 -6.92
C THR A 224 20.09 3.27 -8.10
N SER A 225 19.34 2.16 -8.15
CA SER A 225 19.41 1.15 -9.22
C SER A 225 20.78 0.46 -9.33
N ARG A 226 21.51 0.34 -8.22
CA ARG A 226 22.91 -0.12 -8.17
C ARG A 226 23.12 -1.41 -7.38
N GLY A 227 22.08 -2.03 -6.85
CA GLY A 227 22.15 -3.29 -6.11
C GLY A 227 20.89 -4.14 -6.31
N GLY A 228 20.50 -4.85 -5.24
CA GLY A 228 19.15 -5.40 -5.10
C GLY A 228 18.62 -6.16 -6.31
N LEU A 229 17.34 -5.94 -6.64
CA LEU A 229 16.72 -6.52 -7.82
C LEU A 229 17.17 -5.81 -9.11
N ALA A 230 17.62 -4.56 -9.02
CA ALA A 230 18.07 -3.78 -10.17
C ALA A 230 19.26 -4.45 -10.90
N VAL A 231 20.17 -5.09 -10.15
CA VAL A 231 21.34 -5.77 -10.71
C VAL A 231 21.15 -7.28 -10.88
N SER A 232 20.07 -7.87 -10.35
CA SER A 232 19.83 -9.31 -10.47
C SER A 232 19.25 -9.72 -11.82
N SER A 233 18.67 -8.78 -12.58
CA SER A 233 18.09 -9.03 -13.91
C SER A 233 19.04 -8.72 -15.06
N ILE A 234 20.34 -8.54 -14.80
CA ILE A 234 21.36 -8.26 -15.84
C ILE A 234 21.89 -9.57 -16.48
N GLU A 235 21.34 -10.73 -16.13
CA GLU A 235 21.63 -11.98 -16.85
C GLU A 235 20.75 -12.12 -18.11
N CYS A 236 21.28 -11.60 -19.23
CA CYS A 236 20.94 -11.89 -20.64
C CYS A 236 19.55 -11.47 -21.16
#